data_AF-A0A672YAW0-F1
#
_entry.id   AF-A0A672YAW0-F1
#
_cell.length_a   1.000
_cell.length_b   1.000
_cell.length_c   1.000
_cell.angle_alpha   90.00
_cell.angle_beta   90.00
_cell.angle_gamma   90.00
#
_symmetry.space_group_name_H-M   'P 1'
#
loop_
_entity.id
_entity.type
_entity.pdbx_description
1 polymer ?
#
loop_
_entity_poly.entity_id
_entity_poly.type
_entity_poly.pdbx_seq_one_letter_code
_entity_poly.pdbx_strand_id
1 'polypeptide(L)'
;IHEYTRKQLRIAVHCILQLCLQQRRTREQLVEQGIMPPLKTPAAFHEQIRSLERARAGNFLKHKLCSRPERSELVRMHILQETQAEPSLQATQMKLKRARLADDLNEKIAQRPGPMELVEKNILPVDSGVKEVINGTYHIIHIIYIYSIIACIVI
;
A
#
# COMPACT_ATOMS: atom_id res chain seq x y z
N ILE A 1 15.22 -30.42 -73.58
CA ILE A 1 15.93 -29.59 -72.56
C ILE A 1 14.94 -28.69 -71.80
N HIS A 2 14.19 -27.80 -72.46
CA HIS A 2 13.22 -26.91 -71.80
C HIS A 2 12.20 -27.60 -70.87
N GLU A 3 11.63 -28.73 -71.30
CA GLU A 3 10.64 -29.46 -70.50
C GLU A 3 11.24 -30.13 -69.25
N TYR A 4 12.47 -30.64 -69.38
CA TYR A 4 13.23 -31.19 -68.26
C TYR A 4 13.54 -30.09 -67.23
N THR A 5 14.00 -28.92 -67.68
CA THR A 5 14.25 -27.77 -66.80
C THR A 5 12.97 -27.30 -66.11
N ARG A 6 11.83 -27.30 -66.80
CA ARG A 6 10.51 -26.99 -66.22
C ARG A 6 10.09 -28.01 -65.16
N LYS A 7 10.33 -29.29 -65.40
CA LYS A 7 10.05 -30.38 -64.45
C LYS A 7 10.93 -30.27 -63.20
N GLN A 8 12.23 -30.00 -63.39
CA GLN A 8 13.17 -29.79 -62.28
C GLN A 8 12.80 -28.56 -61.44
N LEU A 9 12.44 -27.44 -62.09
CA LEU A 9 11.98 -26.25 -61.38
C LEU A 9 10.71 -26.52 -60.57
N ARG A 10 9.76 -27.28 -61.13
CA ARG A 10 8.54 -27.68 -60.42
C ARG A 10 8.84 -28.51 -59.18
N ILE A 11 9.81 -29.43 -59.27
CA ILE A 11 10.24 -30.26 -58.13
C ILE A 11 10.90 -29.37 -57.07
N ALA A 12 11.81 -28.47 -57.45
CA ALA A 12 12.47 -27.55 -56.53
C ALA A 12 11.46 -26.66 -55.78
N VAL A 13 10.48 -26.09 -56.48
CA VAL A 13 9.40 -25.27 -55.88
C VAL A 13 8.58 -26.11 -54.89
N HIS A 14 8.25 -27.36 -55.24
CA HIS A 14 7.52 -28.25 -54.36
C HIS A 14 8.31 -28.57 -53.07
N CYS A 15 9.59 -28.89 -53.20
CA CYS A 15 10.47 -29.18 -52.05
C CYS A 15 10.60 -27.97 -51.12
N ILE A 16 10.82 -26.77 -51.67
CA ILE A 16 10.93 -25.53 -50.88
C ILE A 16 9.62 -25.25 -50.16
N LEU A 17 8.48 -25.34 -50.86
CA LEU A 17 7.17 -25.10 -50.26
C LEU A 17 6.90 -26.06 -49.11
N GLN A 18 7.21 -27.35 -49.27
CA GLN A 18 7.04 -28.34 -48.21
C GLN A 18 7.84 -27.98 -46.96
N LEU A 19 9.10 -27.55 -47.10
CA LEU A 19 9.94 -27.11 -45.98
C LEU A 19 9.36 -25.86 -45.30
N CYS A 20 8.96 -24.84 -46.08
CA CYS A 20 8.37 -23.63 -45.54
C CYS A 20 7.05 -23.89 -44.80
N LEU A 21 6.24 -24.85 -45.26
CA LEU A 21 5.00 -25.23 -44.60
C LEU A 21 5.23 -25.99 -43.28
N GLN A 22 6.33 -26.74 -43.16
CA GLN A 22 6.70 -27.42 -41.91
C GLN A 22 7.25 -26.43 -40.87
N GLN A 23 8.01 -25.43 -41.31
CA GLN A 23 8.63 -24.43 -40.42
C GLN A 23 7.69 -23.26 -40.06
N ARG A 24 6.46 -23.23 -40.58
CA ARG A 24 5.53 -22.12 -40.33
C ARG A 24 5.05 -22.12 -38.87
N ARG A 25 4.85 -20.92 -38.33
CA ARG A 25 4.21 -20.70 -37.03
C ARG A 25 2.71 -21.04 -37.09
N THR A 26 2.12 -21.41 -35.95
CA THR A 26 0.68 -21.65 -35.89
C THR A 26 -0.09 -20.35 -36.03
N ARG A 27 -1.35 -20.44 -36.45
CA ARG A 27 -2.19 -19.25 -36.65
C ARG A 27 -2.44 -18.54 -35.32
N GLU A 28 -2.55 -19.29 -34.23
CA GLU A 28 -2.74 -18.81 -32.87
C GLU A 28 -1.55 -17.96 -32.42
N GLN A 29 -0.32 -18.46 -32.63
CA GLN A 29 0.92 -17.72 -32.32
C GLN A 29 1.01 -16.41 -33.10
N LEU A 30 0.58 -16.39 -34.37
CA LEU A 30 0.59 -15.17 -35.19
C LEU A 30 -0.43 -14.13 -34.70
N VAL A 31 -1.57 -14.57 -34.18
CA VAL A 31 -2.56 -13.69 -33.55
C VAL A 31 -2.06 -13.12 -32.23
N GLU A 32 -1.43 -13.95 -31.40
CA GLU A 32 -0.84 -13.53 -30.13
C GLU A 32 0.26 -12.47 -30.33
N GLN A 33 1.06 -12.62 -31.38
CA GLN A 33 2.08 -11.64 -31.79
C GLN A 33 1.51 -10.39 -32.49
N GLY A 34 0.19 -10.33 -32.70
CA GLY A 34 -0.47 -9.20 -33.36
C GLY A 34 -0.22 -9.09 -34.87
N ILE A 35 0.29 -10.14 -35.51
CA ILE A 35 0.55 -10.19 -36.96
C ILE A 35 -0.76 -10.44 -37.72
N MET A 36 -1.64 -11.30 -37.17
CA MET A 36 -2.92 -11.65 -37.77
C MET A 36 -4.12 -11.17 -36.94
N PRO A 37 -5.27 -10.87 -37.57
CA PRO A 37 -6.53 -10.60 -36.87
C PRO A 37 -6.98 -11.79 -36.00
N PRO A 38 -7.73 -11.54 -34.90
CA PRO A 38 -8.23 -12.58 -34.04
C PRO A 38 -9.05 -13.65 -34.79
N LEU A 39 -8.84 -14.92 -34.43
CA LEU A 39 -9.48 -16.06 -35.10
C LEU A 39 -11.01 -16.06 -34.98
N LYS A 40 -11.51 -15.49 -33.89
CA LYS A 40 -12.93 -15.45 -33.54
C LYS A 40 -13.69 -14.34 -34.27
N THR A 41 -12.98 -13.35 -34.80
CA THR A 41 -13.59 -12.20 -35.49
C THR A 41 -13.57 -12.43 -37.00
N PRO A 42 -14.67 -12.14 -37.72
CA PRO A 42 -14.66 -12.20 -39.17
C PRO A 42 -13.62 -11.26 -39.78
N ALA A 43 -12.78 -11.77 -40.69
CA ALA A 43 -11.68 -10.99 -41.27
C ALA A 43 -12.15 -9.73 -42.03
N ALA A 44 -13.35 -9.79 -42.64
CA ALA A 44 -13.92 -8.68 -43.40
C ALA A 44 -14.24 -7.43 -42.56
N PHE A 45 -14.50 -7.61 -41.26
CA PHE A 45 -14.91 -6.52 -40.36
C PHE A 45 -13.82 -6.12 -39.36
N HIS A 46 -12.61 -6.66 -39.50
CA HIS A 46 -11.53 -6.43 -38.53
C HIS A 46 -11.21 -4.93 -38.35
N GLU A 47 -11.21 -4.16 -39.44
CA GLU A 47 -10.89 -2.73 -39.38
C GLU A 47 -12.01 -1.92 -38.68
N GLN A 48 -13.27 -2.26 -38.95
CA GLN A 48 -14.42 -1.64 -38.31
C GLN A 48 -14.44 -1.95 -36.82
N ILE A 49 -14.16 -3.20 -36.43
CA ILE A 49 -14.05 -3.63 -35.03
C ILE A 49 -12.92 -2.85 -34.34
N ARG A 50 -11.72 -2.81 -34.92
CA ARG A 50 -10.57 -2.06 -34.41
C ARG A 50 -10.88 -0.58 -34.23
N SER A 51 -11.53 0.04 -35.23
CA SER A 51 -11.92 1.44 -35.19
C SER A 51 -12.92 1.71 -34.05
N LEU A 52 -13.91 0.84 -33.88
CA LEU A 52 -14.88 0.93 -32.80
C LEU A 52 -14.22 0.76 -31.42
N GLU A 53 -13.33 -0.21 -31.26
CA GLU A 53 -12.57 -0.44 -30.03
C GLU A 53 -11.70 0.77 -29.68
N ARG A 54 -11.03 1.36 -30.69
CA ARG A 54 -10.25 2.60 -30.53
C ARG A 54 -11.15 3.77 -30.11
N ALA A 55 -12.30 3.94 -30.75
CA ALA A 55 -13.25 5.00 -30.40
C ALA A 55 -13.79 4.84 -28.97
N ARG A 56 -14.12 3.60 -28.57
CA ARG A 56 -14.53 3.27 -27.19
C ARG A 56 -13.44 3.61 -26.18
N ALA A 57 -12.20 3.17 -26.43
CA ALA A 57 -11.06 3.50 -25.57
C ALA A 57 -10.81 5.01 -25.50
N GLY A 58 -10.90 5.71 -26.63
CA GLY A 58 -10.77 7.17 -26.69
C GLY A 58 -11.83 7.89 -25.86
N ASN A 59 -13.10 7.51 -25.99
CA ASN A 59 -14.20 8.09 -25.21
C ASN A 59 -14.04 7.82 -23.71
N PHE A 60 -13.64 6.60 -23.34
CA PHE A 60 -13.37 6.24 -21.95
C PHE A 60 -12.23 7.08 -21.35
N LEU A 61 -11.11 7.22 -22.07
CA LEU A 61 -9.99 8.03 -21.62
C LEU A 61 -10.36 9.51 -21.51
N LYS A 62 -11.12 10.05 -22.48
CA LYS A 62 -11.62 11.44 -22.42
C LYS A 62 -12.41 11.69 -21.14
N HIS A 63 -13.32 10.79 -20.79
CA HIS A 63 -14.07 10.90 -19.54
C HIS A 63 -13.16 10.83 -18.30
N LYS A 64 -12.20 9.90 -18.27
CA LYS A 64 -11.26 9.75 -17.14
C LYS A 64 -10.31 10.94 -16.97
N LEU A 65 -9.95 11.62 -18.06
CA LEU A 65 -9.16 12.85 -18.01
C LEU A 65 -9.96 14.01 -17.41
N CYS A 66 -11.24 14.15 -17.76
CA CYS A 66 -12.11 15.17 -17.17
C CYS A 66 -12.34 14.96 -15.67
N SER A 67 -12.46 13.70 -15.24
CA SER A 67 -12.66 13.34 -13.83
C SER A 67 -11.34 13.05 -13.10
N ARG A 68 -10.21 13.58 -13.57
CA ARG A 68 -8.89 13.27 -13.00
C ARG A 68 -8.70 13.99 -11.65
N PRO A 69 -8.48 13.26 -10.54
CA PRO A 69 -8.21 13.87 -9.24
C PRO A 69 -6.93 14.70 -9.24
N GLU A 70 -6.91 15.76 -8.44
CA GLU A 70 -5.70 16.56 -8.21
C GLU A 70 -4.71 15.81 -7.31
N ARG A 71 -3.43 16.20 -7.34
CA ARG A 71 -2.40 15.61 -6.46
C ARG A 71 -2.76 15.80 -4.98
N SER A 72 -3.28 16.96 -4.61
CA SER A 72 -3.70 17.30 -3.23
C SER A 72 -4.73 16.29 -2.68
N GLU A 73 -5.72 15.91 -3.50
CA GLU A 73 -6.74 14.93 -3.17
C GLU A 73 -6.14 13.53 -2.99
N LEU A 74 -5.23 13.11 -3.87
CA LEU A 74 -4.55 11.82 -3.72
C LEU A 74 -3.69 11.74 -2.45
N VAL A 75 -3.09 12.86 -2.02
CA VAL A 75 -2.35 12.95 -0.76
C VAL A 75 -3.30 12.88 0.44
N ARG A 76 -4.42 13.63 0.40
CA ARG A 76 -5.46 13.60 1.45
C ARG A 76 -6.03 12.19 1.65
N MET A 77 -6.18 11.43 0.57
CA MET A 77 -6.63 10.04 0.59
C MET A 77 -5.53 9.02 0.95
N HIS A 78 -4.30 9.47 1.25
CA HIS A 78 -3.13 8.63 1.53
C HIS A 78 -2.74 7.66 0.39
N ILE A 79 -3.09 7.99 -0.85
CA ILE A 79 -2.63 7.27 -2.05
C ILE A 79 -1.21 7.72 -2.41
N LEU A 80 -0.98 9.03 -2.42
CA LEU A 80 0.35 9.63 -2.62
C LEU A 80 0.91 10.15 -1.29
N GLN A 81 2.24 10.20 -1.20
CA GLN A 81 2.91 10.77 -0.04
C GLN A 81 2.96 12.30 -0.10
N GLU A 82 2.80 12.94 1.05
CA GLU A 82 2.99 14.38 1.20
C GLU A 82 4.49 14.69 1.25
N THR A 83 5.13 14.74 0.09
CA THR A 83 6.57 14.99 -0.03
C THR A 83 6.89 15.67 -1.36
N GLN A 84 7.86 16.59 -1.31
CA GLN A 84 8.40 17.32 -2.46
C GLN A 84 9.64 16.64 -3.07
N ALA A 85 10.09 15.53 -2.48
CA ALA A 85 11.20 14.74 -3.00
C ALA A 85 10.84 14.03 -4.31
N GLU A 86 11.88 13.81 -5.11
CA GLU A 86 11.80 13.14 -6.41
C GLU A 86 11.24 11.70 -6.26
N PRO A 87 10.45 11.20 -7.23
CA PRO A 87 9.74 9.92 -7.10
C PRO A 87 10.60 8.70 -6.72
N SER A 88 11.85 8.63 -7.17
CA SER A 88 12.76 7.53 -6.85
C SER A 88 13.18 7.49 -5.37
N LEU A 89 13.19 8.65 -4.69
CA LEU A 89 13.62 8.77 -3.30
C LEU A 89 12.48 8.60 -2.29
N GLN A 90 11.22 8.76 -2.71
CA GLN A 90 10.06 8.78 -1.80
C GLN A 90 9.95 7.52 -0.95
N ALA A 91 10.21 6.34 -1.54
CA ALA A 91 10.14 5.07 -0.83
C ALA A 91 11.20 4.99 0.29
N THR A 92 12.44 5.38 -0.01
CA THR A 92 13.54 5.40 0.96
C THR A 92 13.30 6.43 2.06
N GLN A 93 12.83 7.62 1.70
CA GLN A 93 12.47 8.66 2.66
C GLN A 93 11.36 8.20 3.61
N MET A 94 10.32 7.53 3.11
CA MET A 94 9.25 7.01 3.96
C MET A 94 9.75 5.96 4.94
N LYS A 95 10.64 5.07 4.48
CA LYS A 95 11.29 4.07 5.34
C LYS A 95 12.10 4.74 6.45
N LEU A 96 12.88 5.75 6.12
CA LEU A 96 13.65 6.53 7.09
C LEU A 96 12.75 7.26 8.10
N LYS A 97 11.68 7.91 7.61
CA LYS A 97 10.69 8.60 8.47
C LYS A 97 10.05 7.64 9.46
N ARG A 98 9.68 6.43 9.01
CA ARG A 98 9.11 5.39 9.87
C ARG A 98 10.09 4.87 10.91
N ALA A 99 11.35 4.63 10.51
CA ALA A 99 12.39 4.17 11.44
C ALA A 99 12.63 5.20 12.56
N ARG A 100 12.86 6.47 12.18
CA ARG A 100 13.04 7.56 13.15
C ARG A 100 11.86 7.69 14.10
N LEU A 101 10.63 7.63 13.58
CA LEU A 101 9.44 7.70 14.42
C LEU A 101 9.35 6.51 15.40
N ALA A 102 9.73 5.31 14.98
CA ALA A 102 9.74 4.15 15.85
C ALA A 102 10.77 4.30 16.97
N ASP A 103 11.98 4.78 16.64
CA ASP A 103 13.05 5.03 17.62
C ASP A 103 12.62 6.10 18.64
N ASP A 104 12.08 7.23 18.17
CA ASP A 104 11.56 8.32 19.01
C ASP A 104 10.43 7.84 19.95
N LEU A 105 9.53 7.01 19.43
CA LEU A 105 8.44 6.43 20.22
C LEU A 105 8.97 5.44 21.26
N ASN A 106 9.97 4.64 20.92
CA ASN A 106 10.57 3.69 21.86
C ASN A 106 11.21 4.41 23.05
N GLU A 107 11.92 5.51 22.83
CA GLU A 107 12.48 6.32 23.91
C GLU A 107 11.38 6.89 24.83
N LYS A 108 10.32 7.47 24.23
CA LYS A 108 9.19 8.03 24.99
C LYS A 108 8.43 6.99 25.79
N ILE A 109 8.29 5.78 25.25
CA ILE A 109 7.64 4.66 25.94
C ILE A 109 8.52 4.14 27.08
N ALA A 110 9.85 4.11 26.91
CA ALA A 110 10.77 3.71 27.96
C ALA A 110 10.70 4.63 29.18
N GLN A 111 10.47 5.94 28.97
CA GLN A 111 10.32 6.94 30.03
C GLN A 111 8.87 7.12 30.49
N ARG A 112 7.99 6.15 30.22
CA ARG A 112 6.56 6.29 30.57
C ARG A 112 6.37 6.41 32.08
N PRO A 113 5.74 7.49 32.57
CA PRO A 113 5.46 7.67 34.00
C PRO A 113 4.65 6.53 34.58
N GLY A 114 5.02 6.10 35.79
CA GLY A 114 4.27 5.09 36.53
C GLY A 114 2.86 5.57 36.93
N PRO A 115 1.95 4.66 37.29
CA PRO A 115 0.60 5.03 37.74
C PRO A 115 0.61 5.92 39.01
N MET A 116 1.56 5.72 39.91
CA MET A 116 1.71 6.56 41.10
C MET A 116 2.09 8.01 40.77
N GLU A 117 2.96 8.22 39.78
CA GLU A 117 3.33 9.57 39.33
C GLU A 117 2.14 10.34 38.73
N LEU A 118 1.22 9.63 38.08
CA LEU A 118 0.00 10.24 37.51
C LEU A 118 -1.02 10.63 38.59
N VAL A 119 -1.05 9.88 39.70
CA VAL A 119 -1.86 10.20 40.88
C VAL A 119 -1.32 11.44 41.59
N GLU A 120 0.00 11.53 41.80
CA GLU A 120 0.65 12.69 42.40
C GLU A 120 0.41 13.97 41.58
N LYS A 121 0.41 13.85 40.25
CA LYS A 121 0.10 14.94 39.32
C LYS A 121 -1.40 15.26 39.21
N ASN A 122 -2.26 14.66 40.04
CA ASN A 122 -3.71 14.84 40.06
C ASN A 122 -4.42 14.58 38.71
N ILE A 123 -3.80 13.77 37.84
CA ILE A 123 -4.40 13.37 36.56
C ILE A 123 -5.33 12.17 36.76
N LEU A 124 -4.90 11.23 37.62
CA LEU A 124 -5.74 10.11 38.05
C LEU A 124 -6.31 10.40 39.44
N PRO A 125 -7.63 10.22 39.64
CA PRO A 125 -8.20 10.31 40.98
C PRO A 125 -7.71 9.13 41.84
N VAL A 126 -7.37 9.41 43.10
CA VAL A 126 -7.27 8.35 44.12
C VAL A 126 -8.67 7.91 44.46
N ASP A 127 -8.91 6.61 44.40
CA ASP A 127 -10.16 6.00 44.82
C ASP A 127 -10.52 6.45 46.24
N SER A 128 -11.70 7.02 46.42
CA SER A 128 -12.10 7.76 47.63
C SER A 128 -11.98 6.93 48.92
N GLY A 129 -12.14 5.61 48.81
CA GLY A 129 -11.95 4.68 49.93
C GLY A 129 -10.51 4.64 50.46
N VAL A 130 -9.51 4.86 49.60
CA VAL A 130 -8.10 4.87 50.04
C VAL A 130 -7.79 6.21 50.72
N LYS A 131 -8.25 7.34 50.17
CA LYS A 131 -8.09 8.67 50.79
C LYS A 131 -8.67 8.75 52.20
N GLU A 132 -9.84 8.17 52.42
CA GLU A 132 -10.48 8.16 53.75
C GLU A 132 -9.73 7.27 54.75
N VAL A 133 -9.22 6.11 54.33
CA VAL A 133 -8.41 5.22 55.18
C VAL A 133 -7.09 5.89 55.57
N ILE A 134 -6.43 6.56 54.63
CA ILE A 134 -5.17 7.28 54.89
C ILE A 134 -5.41 8.47 55.85
N ASN A 135 -6.46 9.26 55.63
CA ASN A 135 -6.81 10.38 56.52
C ASN A 135 -7.23 9.90 57.92
N GLY A 136 -8.00 8.81 58.01
CA GLY A 136 -8.40 8.21 59.28
C GLY A 136 -7.21 7.67 60.08
N THR A 137 -6.24 7.05 59.41
CA THR A 137 -5.01 6.55 60.07
C THR A 137 -4.15 7.69 60.61
N TYR A 138 -3.96 8.78 59.86
CA TYR A 138 -3.27 9.97 60.40
C TYR A 138 -3.97 10.55 61.62
N HIS A 139 -5.30 10.58 61.61
CA HIS A 139 -6.08 11.09 62.73
C HIS A 139 -5.95 10.21 63.99
N ILE A 140 -5.96 8.89 63.82
CA ILE A 140 -5.77 7.94 64.93
C ILE A 140 -4.35 8.05 65.52
N ILE A 141 -3.32 8.12 64.67
CA ILE A 141 -1.92 8.28 65.11
C ILE A 141 -1.76 9.60 65.89
N HIS A 142 -2.35 10.69 65.41
CA HIS A 142 -2.29 11.99 66.08
C HIS A 142 -2.98 11.97 67.44
N ILE A 143 -4.13 11.29 67.55
CA ILE A 143 -4.83 11.07 68.83
C ILE A 143 -3.93 10.29 69.79
N ILE A 144 -3.35 9.16 69.37
CA ILE A 144 -2.47 8.34 70.22
C ILE A 144 -1.27 9.17 70.70
N TYR A 145 -0.67 9.98 69.82
CA TYR A 145 0.46 10.83 70.16
C TYR A 145 0.08 11.89 71.21
N ILE A 146 -1.08 12.54 71.06
CA ILE A 146 -1.62 13.50 72.04
C ILE A 146 -1.87 12.82 73.39
N TYR A 147 -2.51 11.64 73.41
CA TYR A 147 -2.75 10.91 74.66
C TYR A 147 -1.45 10.50 75.35
N SER A 148 -0.44 10.08 74.59
CA SER A 148 0.86 9.71 75.14
C SER A 148 1.60 10.93 75.72
N ILE A 149 1.52 12.10 75.06
CA ILE A 149 2.09 13.35 75.58
C ILE A 149 1.39 13.77 76.87
N ILE A 150 0.05 13.75 76.91
CA ILE A 150 -0.72 14.12 78.10
C ILE A 150 -0.42 13.16 79.26
N ALA A 151 -0.33 11.86 79.00
CA ALA A 151 0.03 10.88 80.03
C ALA A 151 1.45 11.12 80.61
N CYS A 152 2.41 11.57 79.80
CA CYS A 152 3.75 11.96 80.27
C CYS A 152 3.78 13.25 81.09
N ILE A 153 2.79 14.15 80.95
CA ILE A 153 2.72 15.42 81.70
C ILE A 153 2.01 15.24 83.05
N VAL A 154 1.10 14.27 83.14
CA VAL A 154 0.23 14.03 84.32
C VAL A 154 0.85 13.03 85.31
N ILE A 155 1.95 12.36 84.95
CA ILE A 155 2.78 11.50 85.83
C ILE A 155 4.02 12.28 86.27
#